data_AF-A0A5C6A7C0-F1
#
_entry.id   AF-A0A5C6A7C0-F1
#
_cell.length_a   1.000
_cell.length_b   1.000
_cell.length_c   1.000
_cell.angle_alpha   90.00
_cell.angle_beta   90.00
_cell.angle_gamma   90.00
#
_symmetry.space_group_name_H-M   'P 1'
#
loop_
_entity.id
_entity.type
_entity.pdbx_description
1 polymer ?
#
loop_
_entity_poly.entity_id
_entity_poly.type
_entity_poly.pdbx_seq_one_letter_code
_entity_poly.pdbx_strand_id
1 'polypeptide(L)'
;MESPEPKPRRRPRFSLLSLLSLTALVALSITTAMLWRDVGPLRAEVQRLRREAGVLTVSDPDLVHAIGVETYVTNAWKWRLWVPANRRVALHVSVSGVPNPHVFYPSNGSPYKTMPEPAGRLELDAQNAEGAEIEVTLAAERKLDGTVRWLLHDERGVTIHLPVPPEADKWLVDRASGSSGGGRVGIHVKELPDTPLVLLHKRVYYQRDQIPPPNASETGDGVIAWIEAIP
;
A
#
# COMPACT_ATOMS: atom_id res chain seq x y z
N MET A 1 78.57 7.55 -37.17
CA MET A 1 77.14 7.59 -37.54
C MET A 1 76.57 6.22 -37.23
N GLU A 2 76.01 6.05 -36.04
CA GLU A 2 75.30 4.83 -35.65
C GLU A 2 73.95 4.80 -36.35
N SER A 3 73.74 3.80 -37.22
CA SER A 3 72.45 3.58 -37.87
C SER A 3 71.43 3.09 -36.83
N PRO A 4 70.26 3.72 -36.69
CA PRO A 4 69.26 3.33 -35.70
C PRO A 4 68.74 1.92 -35.99
N GLU A 5 68.85 1.04 -35.00
CA GLU A 5 68.41 -0.34 -35.08
C GLU A 5 66.88 -0.40 -35.26
N PRO A 6 66.36 -1.12 -36.28
CA PRO A 6 64.93 -1.14 -36.56
C PRO A 6 64.16 -1.85 -35.44
N LYS A 7 63.37 -1.08 -34.69
CA LYS A 7 62.54 -1.58 -33.57
C LYS A 7 61.57 -2.68 -34.07
N PRO A 8 61.59 -3.89 -33.48
CA PRO A 8 60.80 -5.01 -33.99
C PRO A 8 59.30 -4.72 -33.88
N ARG A 9 58.60 -4.74 -35.03
CA ARG A 9 57.14 -4.58 -35.09
C ARG A 9 56.48 -5.84 -34.51
N ARG A 10 55.98 -5.76 -33.28
CA ARG A 10 55.16 -6.81 -32.68
C ARG A 10 53.84 -6.93 -33.45
N ARG A 11 53.70 -7.99 -34.25
CA ARG A 11 52.41 -8.35 -34.86
C ARG A 11 51.57 -9.05 -33.79
N PRO A 12 50.34 -8.60 -33.50
CA PRO A 12 49.49 -9.32 -32.56
C PRO A 12 49.20 -10.71 -33.12
N ARG A 13 49.65 -11.75 -32.41
CA ARG A 13 49.31 -13.14 -32.72
C ARG A 13 48.01 -13.45 -31.99
N PHE A 14 46.89 -13.28 -32.68
CA PHE A 14 45.60 -13.74 -32.16
C PHE A 14 45.53 -15.26 -32.33
N SER A 15 45.49 -15.97 -31.20
CA SER A 15 45.15 -17.40 -31.20
C SER A 15 43.71 -17.57 -31.69
N LEU A 16 43.46 -18.56 -32.56
CA LEU A 16 42.12 -18.92 -33.03
C LEU A 16 41.17 -19.16 -31.84
N LEU A 17 41.71 -19.74 -30.77
CA LEU A 17 40.98 -20.00 -29.53
C LEU A 17 40.53 -18.68 -28.87
N SER A 18 41.39 -17.66 -28.82
CA SER A 18 41.03 -16.34 -28.28
C SER A 18 39.93 -15.67 -29.10
N LEU A 19 39.94 -15.82 -30.43
CA LEU A 19 38.89 -15.30 -31.29
C LEU A 19 37.54 -15.99 -31.02
N LEU A 20 37.56 -17.32 -30.89
CA LEU A 20 36.37 -18.12 -30.64
C LEU A 20 35.78 -17.81 -29.26
N SER A 21 36.62 -17.72 -28.22
CA SER A 21 36.19 -17.31 -26.88
C SER A 21 35.62 -15.91 -26.85
N LEU A 22 36.24 -14.95 -27.54
CA LEU A 22 35.73 -13.57 -27.63
C LEU A 22 34.36 -13.55 -28.33
N THR A 23 34.22 -14.28 -29.43
CA THR A 23 32.96 -14.36 -30.17
C THR A 23 31.84 -14.97 -29.31
N ALA A 24 32.14 -16.04 -28.57
CA ALA A 24 31.19 -16.65 -27.65
C ALA A 24 30.77 -15.68 -26.53
N LEU A 25 31.70 -14.92 -25.96
CA LEU A 25 31.43 -13.93 -24.93
C LEU A 25 30.56 -12.77 -25.45
N VAL A 26 30.84 -12.29 -26.66
CA VAL A 26 30.02 -11.27 -27.34
C VAL A 26 28.62 -11.81 -27.61
N ALA A 27 28.49 -13.03 -28.15
CA ALA A 27 27.20 -13.65 -28.41
C ALA A 27 26.38 -13.80 -27.13
N LEU A 28 26.99 -14.30 -26.04
CA LEU A 28 26.33 -14.45 -24.74
C LEU A 28 25.90 -13.09 -24.15
N SER A 29 26.72 -12.06 -24.33
CA SER A 29 26.40 -10.72 -23.85
C SER A 29 25.20 -10.14 -24.60
N ILE A 30 25.15 -10.31 -25.93
CA ILE A 30 24.03 -9.85 -26.76
C ILE A 30 22.75 -10.60 -26.39
N THR A 31 22.78 -11.93 -26.28
CA THR A 31 21.58 -12.72 -25.92
C THR A 31 21.08 -12.36 -24.52
N THR A 32 21.98 -12.14 -23.57
CA THR A 32 21.61 -11.67 -22.21
C THR A 32 20.97 -10.29 -22.27
N ALA A 33 21.52 -9.36 -23.04
CA ALA A 33 20.95 -8.01 -23.19
C ALA A 33 19.56 -8.04 -23.83
N MET A 34 19.35 -8.88 -24.85
CA MET A 34 18.03 -9.09 -25.47
C MET A 34 17.04 -9.69 -24.47
N LEU A 35 17.46 -10.69 -23.69
CA LEU A 35 16.61 -11.30 -22.66
C LEU A 35 16.18 -10.28 -21.59
N TRP A 36 17.10 -9.42 -21.15
CA TRP A 36 16.78 -8.35 -20.19
C TRP A 36 15.78 -7.34 -20.74
N ARG A 37 15.91 -6.98 -22.02
CA ARG A 37 14.99 -6.08 -22.72
C ARG A 37 13.58 -6.66 -22.83
N ASP A 38 13.44 -7.97 -22.99
CA ASP A 38 12.12 -8.61 -23.15
C ASP A 38 11.48 -8.98 -21.80
N VAL A 39 12.27 -9.42 -20.83
CA VAL A 39 11.76 -9.84 -19.50
C VAL A 39 11.34 -8.65 -18.64
N GLY A 40 11.98 -7.48 -18.81
CA GLY A 40 11.64 -6.27 -18.06
C GLY A 40 10.16 -5.85 -18.20
N PRO A 41 9.67 -5.60 -19.44
CA PRO A 41 8.28 -5.26 -19.69
C PRO A 41 7.29 -6.34 -19.23
N LEU A 42 7.63 -7.62 -19.43
CA LEU A 42 6.77 -8.73 -18.98
C LEU A 42 6.62 -8.78 -17.46
N ARG A 43 7.70 -8.52 -16.70
CA ARG A 43 7.62 -8.43 -15.24
C ARG A 43 6.80 -7.23 -14.79
N ALA A 44 6.95 -6.08 -15.44
CA ALA A 44 6.15 -4.89 -15.16
C ALA A 44 4.65 -5.15 -15.43
N GLU A 45 4.35 -5.88 -16.51
CA GLU A 45 3.00 -6.25 -16.88
C GLU A 45 2.38 -7.26 -15.91
N VAL A 46 3.10 -8.32 -15.53
CA VAL A 46 2.64 -9.26 -14.49
C VAL A 46 2.42 -8.52 -13.17
N GLN A 47 3.30 -7.59 -12.80
CA GLN A 47 3.13 -6.78 -11.59
C GLN A 47 1.95 -5.80 -11.70
N ARG A 48 1.67 -5.27 -12.90
CA ARG A 48 0.47 -4.46 -13.17
C ARG A 48 -0.79 -5.32 -13.04
N LEU A 49 -0.85 -6.46 -13.70
CA LEU A 49 -1.98 -7.39 -13.65
C LEU A 49 -2.22 -7.94 -12.25
N ARG A 50 -1.16 -8.24 -11.47
CA ARG A 50 -1.30 -8.64 -10.06
C ARG A 50 -1.88 -7.52 -9.20
N ARG A 51 -1.49 -6.26 -9.44
CA ARG A 51 -2.08 -5.10 -8.76
C ARG A 51 -3.56 -4.94 -9.11
N GLU A 52 -3.91 -5.13 -10.39
CA GLU A 52 -5.30 -5.08 -10.86
C GLU A 52 -6.15 -6.23 -10.33
N ALA A 53 -5.58 -7.42 -10.22
CA ALA A 53 -6.24 -8.58 -9.62
C ALA A 53 -6.29 -8.52 -8.08
N GLY A 54 -5.70 -7.50 -7.44
CA GLY A 54 -5.63 -7.40 -5.98
C GLY A 54 -4.85 -8.55 -5.34
N VAL A 55 -3.84 -9.10 -6.04
CA VAL A 55 -2.96 -10.15 -5.50
C VAL A 55 -1.94 -9.51 -4.57
N LEU A 56 -2.01 -9.87 -3.29
CA LEU A 56 -1.03 -9.44 -2.30
C LEU A 56 0.32 -10.12 -2.59
N THR A 57 1.34 -9.31 -2.87
CA THR A 57 2.72 -9.80 -3.03
C THR A 57 3.49 -9.51 -1.75
N VAL A 58 3.75 -10.55 -0.97
CA VAL A 58 4.51 -10.47 0.28
C VAL A 58 5.98 -10.57 -0.05
N SER A 59 6.72 -9.46 0.05
CA SER A 59 8.17 -9.44 -0.17
C SER A 59 8.95 -9.92 1.06
N ASP A 60 8.39 -9.69 2.25
CA ASP A 60 8.98 -10.04 3.54
C ASP A 60 7.88 -10.64 4.42
N PRO A 61 7.92 -11.95 4.72
CA PRO A 61 6.86 -12.63 5.47
C PRO A 61 6.76 -12.20 6.94
N ASP A 62 7.77 -11.50 7.48
CA ASP A 62 7.80 -11.06 8.88
C ASP A 62 7.13 -9.69 9.11
N LEU A 63 6.75 -9.01 8.03
CA LEU A 63 6.12 -7.70 8.06
C LEU A 63 4.63 -7.78 7.76
N VAL A 64 3.86 -6.80 8.27
CA VAL A 64 2.46 -6.66 7.89
C VAL A 64 2.38 -6.01 6.52
N HIS A 65 1.69 -6.65 5.57
CA HIS A 65 1.42 -6.08 4.25
C HIS A 65 -0.05 -5.83 4.08
N ALA A 66 -0.42 -4.76 3.38
CA ALA A 66 -1.80 -4.49 3.01
C ALA A 66 -1.89 -4.04 1.56
N ILE A 67 -2.91 -4.52 0.85
CA ILE A 67 -3.27 -4.02 -0.48
C ILE A 67 -4.75 -3.66 -0.51
N GLY A 68 -5.06 -2.49 -1.06
CA GLY A 68 -6.45 -2.14 -1.38
C GLY A 68 -6.96 -2.97 -2.55
N VAL A 69 -8.14 -3.58 -2.39
CA VAL A 69 -8.84 -4.34 -3.43
C VAL A 69 -9.99 -3.51 -3.95
N GLU A 70 -10.11 -3.41 -5.28
CA GLU A 70 -11.20 -2.70 -5.91
C GLU A 70 -12.56 -3.35 -5.59
N THR A 71 -13.56 -2.52 -5.31
CA THR A 71 -14.93 -2.96 -5.04
C THR A 71 -15.92 -2.11 -5.82
N TYR A 72 -16.96 -2.76 -6.33
CA TYR A 72 -18.05 -2.10 -7.06
C TYR A 72 -19.10 -1.51 -6.13
N VAL A 73 -19.06 -1.85 -4.83
CA VAL A 73 -19.99 -1.33 -3.84
C VAL A 73 -19.58 0.10 -3.47
N THR A 74 -20.49 1.04 -3.66
CA THR A 74 -20.25 2.44 -3.29
C THR A 74 -20.08 2.56 -1.78
N ASN A 75 -19.09 3.34 -1.33
CA ASN A 75 -18.73 3.48 0.08
C ASN A 75 -18.34 2.16 0.76
N ALA A 76 -17.78 1.22 0.00
CA ALA A 76 -17.04 0.08 0.54
C ALA A 76 -15.55 0.24 0.23
N TRP A 77 -14.73 -0.22 1.15
CA TRP A 77 -13.29 -0.31 1.03
C TRP A 77 -12.88 -1.69 1.48
N LYS A 78 -12.12 -2.37 0.63
CA LYS A 78 -11.72 -3.76 0.84
C LYS A 78 -10.21 -3.83 0.84
N TRP A 79 -9.64 -4.57 1.78
CA TRP A 79 -8.20 -4.78 1.86
C TRP A 79 -7.89 -6.26 2.05
N ARG A 80 -6.80 -6.70 1.41
CA ARG A 80 -6.16 -7.98 1.71
C ARG A 80 -4.90 -7.72 2.50
N LEU A 81 -4.80 -8.36 3.65
CA LEU A 81 -3.78 -8.13 4.66
C LEU A 81 -2.96 -9.41 4.82
N TRP A 82 -1.65 -9.30 4.90
CA TRP A 82 -0.78 -10.37 5.37
C TRP A 82 -0.43 -10.08 6.82
N VAL A 83 -0.81 -10.99 7.70
CA VAL A 83 -0.43 -10.96 9.11
C VAL A 83 0.69 -11.99 9.31
N PRO A 84 1.89 -11.57 9.73
CA PRO A 84 3.01 -12.48 9.93
C PRO A 84 2.73 -13.48 11.06
N ALA A 85 3.41 -14.63 11.02
CA ALA A 85 3.29 -15.66 12.04
C ALA A 85 3.58 -15.12 13.45
N ASN A 86 2.85 -15.62 14.44
CA ASN A 86 3.03 -15.28 15.86
C ASN A 86 2.89 -13.79 16.20
N ARG A 87 2.27 -12.97 15.33
CA ARG A 87 1.96 -11.57 15.64
C ARG A 87 0.47 -11.37 15.77
N ARG A 88 0.09 -10.63 16.81
CA ARG A 88 -1.27 -10.14 16.99
C ARG A 88 -1.36 -8.74 16.45
N VAL A 89 -2.35 -8.52 15.61
CA VAL A 89 -2.56 -7.25 14.92
C VAL A 89 -4.02 -6.87 15.11
N ALA A 90 -4.31 -5.60 15.35
CA ALA A 90 -5.68 -5.10 15.35
C ALA A 90 -5.88 -4.11 14.22
N LEU A 91 -7.04 -4.21 13.58
CA LEU A 91 -7.60 -3.20 12.70
C LEU A 91 -8.50 -2.29 13.51
N HIS A 92 -8.13 -1.02 13.58
CA HIS A 92 -8.84 0.02 14.26
C HIS A 92 -9.57 0.90 13.25
N VAL A 93 -10.76 1.34 13.62
CA VAL A 93 -11.52 2.31 12.83
C VAL A 93 -12.03 3.41 13.75
N SER A 94 -11.87 4.65 13.32
CA SER A 94 -12.49 5.80 13.96
C SER A 94 -13.24 6.63 12.93
N VAL A 95 -14.41 7.13 13.34
CA VAL A 95 -15.34 7.92 12.50
C VAL A 95 -15.40 9.39 12.90
N SER A 96 -14.68 9.76 13.95
CA SER A 96 -14.64 11.11 14.51
C SER A 96 -13.22 11.42 14.95
N GLY A 97 -12.89 12.71 15.11
CA GLY A 97 -11.54 13.09 15.50
C GLY A 97 -10.48 12.78 14.43
N VAL A 98 -10.88 12.65 13.17
CA VAL A 98 -9.98 12.31 12.06
C VAL A 98 -8.97 13.44 11.86
N PRO A 99 -7.66 13.18 11.97
CA PRO A 99 -6.65 14.23 11.93
C PRO A 99 -6.52 14.84 10.53
N ASN A 100 -6.07 16.09 10.46
CA ASN A 100 -5.72 16.77 9.23
C ASN A 100 -4.52 16.05 8.56
N PRO A 101 -4.59 15.65 7.28
CA PRO A 101 -3.48 14.97 6.59
C PRO A 101 -2.15 15.75 6.64
N HIS A 102 -2.18 17.08 6.62
CA HIS A 102 -0.96 17.89 6.69
C HIS A 102 -0.28 17.84 8.07
N VAL A 103 -1.04 17.58 9.13
CA VAL A 103 -0.53 17.36 10.48
C VAL A 103 -0.14 15.88 10.66
N PHE A 104 -0.85 15.00 9.96
CA PHE A 104 -0.75 13.56 10.11
C PHE A 104 0.43 12.96 9.34
N TYR A 105 0.80 13.50 8.18
CA TYR A 105 1.97 13.08 7.41
C TYR A 105 3.04 14.17 7.49
N PRO A 106 3.76 14.31 8.61
CA PRO A 106 4.80 15.31 8.69
C PRO A 106 5.89 14.94 7.68
N SER A 107 6.30 15.90 6.86
CA SER A 107 7.28 15.73 5.78
C SER A 107 8.65 15.25 6.25
N ASN A 108 8.89 15.24 7.56
CA ASN A 108 10.12 14.81 8.21
C ASN A 108 10.10 13.34 8.68
N GLY A 109 9.04 12.57 8.38
CA GLY A 109 8.95 11.17 8.81
C GLY A 109 8.74 10.98 10.32
N SER A 110 8.38 12.04 11.05
CA SER A 110 8.05 11.95 12.47
C SER A 110 6.82 11.05 12.67
N PRO A 111 6.80 10.20 13.72
CA PRO A 111 5.67 9.34 14.01
C PRO A 111 4.39 10.15 14.21
N TYR A 112 3.25 9.52 13.89
CA TYR A 112 1.93 10.14 13.96
C TYR A 112 1.68 10.72 15.37
N LYS A 113 1.27 11.99 15.43
CA LYS A 113 1.25 12.75 16.68
C LYS A 113 0.30 12.16 17.73
N THR A 114 -0.78 11.48 17.36
CA THR A 114 -1.62 10.56 18.17
C THR A 114 -2.70 10.00 17.24
N MET A 115 -3.00 8.69 17.29
CA MET A 115 -4.17 8.13 16.60
C MET A 115 -5.46 8.47 17.35
N PRO A 116 -6.58 8.75 16.67
CA PRO A 116 -7.84 8.98 17.37
C PRO A 116 -8.25 7.73 18.15
N GLU A 117 -9.09 7.92 19.16
CA GLU A 117 -9.67 6.79 19.89
C GLU A 117 -10.45 5.89 18.91
N PRO A 118 -10.20 4.57 18.91
CA PRO A 118 -10.86 3.66 18.00
C PRO A 118 -12.34 3.52 18.40
N ALA A 119 -13.23 3.86 17.47
CA ALA A 119 -14.66 3.60 17.60
C ALA A 119 -15.00 2.11 17.44
N GLY A 120 -14.12 1.35 16.78
CA GLY A 120 -14.15 -0.10 16.77
C GLY A 120 -12.79 -0.70 16.52
N ARG A 121 -12.65 -1.95 16.95
CA ARG A 121 -11.40 -2.71 16.91
C ARG A 121 -11.71 -4.15 16.51
N LEU A 122 -11.06 -4.62 15.46
CA LEU A 122 -11.11 -6.00 15.00
C LEU A 122 -9.75 -6.65 15.21
N GLU A 123 -9.68 -7.68 16.04
CA GLU A 123 -8.44 -8.45 16.21
C GLU A 123 -8.23 -9.39 15.02
N LEU A 124 -7.16 -9.14 14.31
CA LEU A 124 -6.63 -9.98 13.23
C LEU A 124 -5.64 -10.95 13.87
N ASP A 125 -6.14 -11.82 14.73
CA ASP A 125 -5.31 -12.89 15.29
C ASP A 125 -5.15 -13.97 14.22
N ALA A 126 -3.93 -14.07 13.70
CA ALA A 126 -3.50 -15.22 12.96
C ALA A 126 -2.90 -16.21 13.97
N GLN A 127 -3.71 -17.14 14.49
CA GLN A 127 -3.22 -18.34 15.18
C GLN A 127 -2.44 -19.28 14.22
N ASN A 128 -2.00 -18.77 13.07
CA ASN A 128 -1.36 -19.52 12.03
C ASN A 128 0.17 -19.47 12.21
N ALA A 129 0.79 -20.64 12.25
CA ALA A 129 2.24 -20.78 12.40
C ALA A 129 3.02 -20.22 11.20
N GLU A 130 2.37 -20.06 10.04
CA GLU A 130 3.00 -19.62 8.78
C GLU A 130 2.62 -18.18 8.39
N GLY A 131 1.83 -17.48 9.22
CA GLY A 131 1.17 -16.24 8.85
C GLY A 131 -0.14 -16.48 8.09
N ALA A 132 -0.95 -15.45 7.94
CA ALA A 132 -2.25 -15.58 7.29
C ALA A 132 -2.52 -14.39 6.37
N GLU A 133 -3.06 -14.69 5.19
CA GLU A 133 -3.74 -13.69 4.39
C GLU A 133 -5.16 -13.55 4.91
N ILE A 134 -5.57 -12.34 5.26
CA ILE A 134 -6.90 -12.02 5.80
C ILE A 134 -7.52 -10.92 4.94
N GLU A 135 -8.75 -11.15 4.52
CA GLU A 135 -9.55 -10.15 3.83
C GLU A 135 -10.45 -9.40 4.82
N VAL A 136 -10.40 -8.07 4.76
CA VAL A 136 -11.23 -7.17 5.58
C VAL A 136 -11.94 -6.15 4.70
N THR A 137 -13.17 -5.82 5.07
CA THR A 137 -13.97 -4.83 4.35
C THR A 137 -14.62 -3.88 5.34
N LEU A 138 -14.43 -2.58 5.09
CA LEU A 138 -15.14 -1.51 5.76
C LEU A 138 -16.18 -0.96 4.78
N ALA A 139 -17.46 -0.96 5.17
CA ALA A 139 -18.54 -0.47 4.34
C ALA A 139 -19.42 0.51 5.12
N ALA A 140 -19.94 1.50 4.44
CA ALA A 140 -21.04 2.33 4.93
C ALA A 140 -22.31 2.01 4.14
N GLU A 141 -23.30 1.48 4.83
CA GLU A 141 -24.58 1.08 4.24
C GLU A 141 -25.69 2.00 4.69
N ARG A 142 -26.54 2.41 3.75
CA ARG A 142 -27.76 3.16 4.05
C ARG A 142 -28.91 2.19 4.25
N LYS A 143 -29.56 2.23 5.41
CA LYS A 143 -30.78 1.47 5.69
C LYS A 143 -32.00 2.08 5.01
N LEU A 144 -33.10 1.33 4.99
CA LEU A 144 -34.39 1.79 4.44
C LEU A 144 -34.99 2.99 5.19
N ASP A 145 -34.67 3.14 6.48
CA ASP A 145 -35.06 4.29 7.30
C ASP A 145 -34.24 5.57 7.00
N GLY A 146 -33.26 5.48 6.10
CA GLY A 146 -32.38 6.58 5.72
C GLY A 146 -31.09 6.67 6.53
N THR A 147 -31.00 5.98 7.67
CA THR A 147 -29.81 6.00 8.55
C THR A 147 -28.64 5.27 7.90
N VAL A 148 -27.44 5.82 8.04
CA VAL A 148 -26.21 5.11 7.67
C VAL A 148 -25.70 4.25 8.83
N ARG A 149 -25.22 3.05 8.51
CA ARG A 149 -24.45 2.18 9.41
C ARG A 149 -23.05 1.94 8.83
N TRP A 150 -22.05 2.00 9.70
CA TRP A 150 -20.70 1.57 9.37
C TRP A 150 -20.51 0.12 9.81
N LEU A 151 -19.94 -0.69 8.92
CA LEU A 151 -19.71 -2.11 9.09
C LEU A 151 -18.26 -2.40 8.81
N LEU A 152 -17.56 -2.96 9.80
CA LEU A 152 -16.27 -3.57 9.59
C LEU A 152 -16.46 -5.08 9.64
N HIS A 153 -16.13 -5.80 8.56
CA HIS A 153 -16.23 -7.25 8.53
C HIS A 153 -14.96 -7.92 8.02
N ASP A 154 -14.68 -9.12 8.51
CA ASP A 154 -13.67 -10.02 7.95
C ASP A 154 -14.28 -11.21 7.20
N GLU A 155 -13.45 -11.92 6.45
CA GLU A 155 -13.83 -13.15 5.75
C GLU A 155 -14.28 -14.31 6.67
N ARG A 156 -13.94 -14.23 7.97
CA ARG A 156 -14.35 -15.21 8.98
C ARG A 156 -15.80 -14.98 9.43
N GLY A 157 -16.45 -13.92 8.95
CA GLY A 157 -17.83 -13.56 9.27
C GLY A 157 -17.98 -12.71 10.53
N VAL A 158 -16.88 -12.24 11.13
CA VAL A 158 -16.94 -11.31 12.26
C VAL A 158 -17.35 -9.96 11.71
N THR A 159 -18.47 -9.41 12.21
CA THR A 159 -18.97 -8.08 11.81
C THR A 159 -19.06 -7.17 13.03
N ILE A 160 -18.42 -6.01 12.94
CA ILE A 160 -18.45 -4.96 13.95
C ILE A 160 -19.28 -3.79 13.42
N HIS A 161 -20.31 -3.42 14.17
CA HIS A 161 -21.08 -2.22 13.92
C HIS A 161 -20.40 -1.03 14.58
N LEU A 162 -19.99 -0.05 13.78
CA LEU A 162 -19.36 1.17 14.29
C LEU A 162 -20.44 2.21 14.58
N PRO A 163 -20.28 3.03 15.63
CA PRO A 163 -21.17 4.16 15.86
C PRO A 163 -21.11 5.10 14.66
N VAL A 164 -22.25 5.68 14.31
CA VAL A 164 -22.35 6.61 13.19
C VAL A 164 -22.69 7.98 13.74
N PRO A 165 -21.89 9.02 13.46
CA PRO A 165 -22.24 10.38 13.86
C PRO A 165 -23.63 10.75 13.33
N PRO A 166 -24.47 11.49 14.07
CA PRO A 166 -25.82 11.85 13.63
C PRO A 166 -25.86 12.60 12.28
N GLU A 167 -24.75 13.25 11.92
CA GLU A 167 -24.63 14.01 10.66
C GLU A 167 -23.98 13.21 9.52
N ALA A 168 -23.71 11.92 9.71
CA ALA A 168 -23.02 11.08 8.74
C ALA A 168 -23.71 10.99 7.39
N ASP A 169 -25.05 10.94 7.41
CA ASP A 169 -25.89 10.82 6.23
C ASP A 169 -25.61 11.96 5.23
N LYS A 170 -25.37 13.18 5.74
CA LYS A 170 -25.10 14.36 4.90
C LYS A 170 -23.82 14.20 4.08
N TRP A 171 -22.74 13.70 4.69
CA TRP A 171 -21.43 13.66 4.01
C TRP A 171 -21.13 12.36 3.27
N LEU A 172 -21.82 11.28 3.62
CA LEU A 172 -21.74 10.00 2.91
C LEU A 172 -22.55 9.99 1.62
N VAL A 173 -23.71 10.66 1.61
CA VAL A 173 -24.65 10.65 0.48
C VAL A 173 -24.37 11.79 -0.51
N ASP A 174 -24.08 13.00 -0.03
CA ASP A 174 -24.05 14.18 -0.91
C ASP A 174 -22.78 14.33 -1.76
N ARG A 175 -21.88 13.33 -1.78
CA ARG A 175 -20.56 13.42 -2.42
C ARG A 175 -19.83 14.72 -2.02
N ALA A 176 -20.05 15.19 -0.80
CA ALA A 176 -19.49 16.44 -0.28
C ALA A 176 -18.08 16.23 0.33
N SER A 177 -17.59 15.00 0.37
CA SER A 177 -16.27 14.68 0.92
C SER A 177 -15.16 14.85 -0.12
N GLY A 178 -14.25 15.80 0.14
CA GLY A 178 -12.91 15.79 -0.45
C GLY A 178 -12.11 14.64 0.15
N SER A 179 -11.79 13.62 -0.65
CA SER A 179 -10.98 12.49 -0.20
C SER A 179 -9.50 12.82 -0.37
N SER A 180 -8.81 13.15 0.72
CA SER A 180 -7.36 13.27 0.77
C SER A 180 -6.80 12.08 1.56
N GLY A 181 -6.32 11.03 0.88
CA GLY A 181 -5.44 10.03 1.53
C GLY A 181 -5.82 8.54 1.43
N GLY A 182 -7.00 8.16 0.97
CA GLY A 182 -7.34 6.75 0.73
C GLY A 182 -6.98 6.30 -0.68
N GLY A 183 -5.82 5.66 -0.86
CA GLY A 183 -5.40 5.14 -2.16
C GLY A 183 -6.42 4.13 -2.70
N ARG A 184 -7.08 4.46 -3.82
CA ARG A 184 -8.06 3.57 -4.47
C ARG A 184 -7.43 2.28 -4.99
N VAL A 185 -6.12 2.27 -5.23
CA VAL A 185 -5.33 1.10 -5.63
C VAL A 185 -3.88 1.38 -5.23
N GLY A 186 -3.28 0.55 -4.38
CA GLY A 186 -1.91 0.74 -3.91
C GLY A 186 -1.47 -0.37 -2.96
N ILE A 187 -0.24 -0.84 -3.12
CA ILE A 187 0.40 -1.74 -2.16
C ILE A 187 0.97 -0.86 -1.05
N HIS A 188 0.52 -1.07 0.18
CA HIS A 188 1.09 -0.46 1.36
C HIS A 188 1.94 -1.50 2.08
N VAL A 189 3.26 -1.37 1.94
CA VAL A 189 4.24 -2.15 2.69
C VAL A 189 4.77 -1.25 3.78
N LYS A 190 4.70 -1.69 5.04
CA LYS A 190 5.34 -0.95 6.12
C LYS A 190 5.92 -1.90 7.16
N GLU A 191 7.18 -1.65 7.49
CA GLU A 191 7.87 -2.24 8.61
C GLU A 191 7.24 -1.70 9.90
N LEU A 192 6.73 -2.57 10.77
CA LEU A 192 5.99 -2.17 11.95
C LEU A 192 6.36 -3.03 13.15
N PRO A 193 6.99 -2.41 14.15
CA PRO A 193 6.55 -2.59 15.52
C PRO A 193 5.68 -1.42 15.99
N ASP A 194 6.07 -0.16 15.71
CA ASP A 194 5.55 0.99 16.48
C ASP A 194 4.78 2.06 15.67
N THR A 195 4.72 1.97 14.34
CA THR A 195 4.12 3.05 13.52
C THR A 195 2.90 2.60 12.73
N PRO A 196 1.66 2.91 13.15
CA PRO A 196 0.44 2.31 12.58
C PRO A 196 0.34 2.42 11.05
N LEU A 197 -0.17 1.36 10.43
CA LEU A 197 -0.36 1.26 8.99
C LEU A 197 -1.76 1.77 8.64
N VAL A 198 -1.85 2.99 8.09
CA VAL A 198 -3.13 3.58 7.72
C VAL A 198 -3.61 3.01 6.40
N LEU A 199 -4.80 2.39 6.43
CA LEU A 199 -5.46 1.79 5.28
C LEU A 199 -6.42 2.76 4.60
N LEU A 200 -7.12 3.57 5.40
CA LEU A 200 -8.07 4.58 4.94
C LEU A 200 -7.86 5.86 5.73
N HIS A 201 -7.78 6.97 5.02
CA HIS A 201 -7.89 8.30 5.62
C HIS A 201 -8.81 9.14 4.74
N LYS A 202 -10.05 9.31 5.19
CA LYS A 202 -11.05 10.11 4.50
C LYS A 202 -11.60 11.14 5.47
N ARG A 203 -11.43 12.41 5.15
CA ARG A 203 -11.95 13.52 5.94
C ARG A 203 -13.14 14.16 5.23
N VAL A 204 -14.08 14.68 6.02
CA VAL A 204 -15.24 15.42 5.54
C VAL A 204 -14.97 16.91 5.65
N TYR A 205 -15.32 17.64 4.59
CA TYR A 205 -15.30 19.09 4.58
C TYR A 205 -16.73 19.56 4.27
N TYR A 206 -17.35 20.27 5.20
CA TYR A 206 -18.78 20.60 5.15
C TYR A 206 -19.14 21.69 4.11
N GLN A 207 -18.17 22.21 3.36
CA GLN A 207 -18.40 23.24 2.36
C GLN A 207 -17.67 22.89 1.05
N ARG A 208 -18.43 22.56 0.01
CA ARG A 208 -17.94 22.12 -1.31
C ARG A 208 -17.02 23.15 -2.00
N ASP A 209 -17.21 24.43 -1.68
CA ASP A 209 -16.52 25.55 -2.32
C ASP A 209 -15.40 26.14 -1.46
N GLN A 210 -15.16 25.60 -0.26
CA GLN A 210 -14.01 25.96 0.54
C GLN A 210 -12.88 24.95 0.29
N ILE A 211 -11.86 25.37 -0.46
CA ILE A 211 -10.48 24.90 -0.23
C ILE A 211 -10.31 24.95 1.29
N PRO A 212 -9.84 23.86 1.95
CA PRO A 212 -9.81 23.78 3.40
C PRO A 212 -9.28 25.12 3.94
N PRO A 213 -10.03 25.82 4.80
CA PRO A 213 -9.60 27.13 5.27
C PRO A 213 -8.19 26.98 5.85
N PRO A 214 -7.31 27.99 5.72
CA PRO A 214 -5.94 27.93 6.26
C PRO A 214 -5.88 27.47 7.73
N ASN A 215 -6.99 27.64 8.46
CA ASN A 215 -7.18 27.30 9.86
C ASN A 215 -8.19 26.14 10.05
N ALA A 216 -8.25 25.17 9.13
CA ALA A 216 -9.07 23.98 9.33
C ALA A 216 -8.64 23.28 10.63
N SER A 217 -9.62 22.90 11.46
CA SER A 217 -9.39 22.20 12.74
C SER A 217 -8.38 21.06 12.59
N GLU A 218 -7.56 20.82 13.61
CA GLU A 218 -6.59 19.71 13.62
C GLU A 218 -7.27 18.36 13.45
N THR A 219 -8.50 18.24 13.93
CA THR A 219 -9.36 17.05 13.81
C THR A 219 -10.70 17.42 13.16
N GLY A 220 -11.38 16.44 12.56
CA GLY A 220 -12.73 16.63 12.04
C GLY A 220 -13.47 15.31 11.82
N ASP A 221 -14.65 15.41 11.21
CA ASP A 221 -15.43 14.22 10.86
C ASP A 221 -14.83 13.50 9.66
N GLY A 222 -15.03 12.20 9.62
CA GLY A 222 -14.49 11.38 8.55
C GLY A 222 -14.47 9.91 8.90
N VAL A 223 -13.59 9.17 8.24
CA VAL A 223 -13.26 7.82 8.63
C VAL A 223 -11.76 7.61 8.45
N ILE A 224 -11.14 7.05 9.48
CA ILE A 224 -9.76 6.59 9.43
C ILE A 224 -9.74 5.13 9.88
N ALA A 225 -9.08 4.30 9.08
CA ALA A 225 -8.84 2.89 9.39
C ALA A 225 -7.34 2.65 9.39
N TRP A 226 -6.83 2.05 10.45
CA TRP A 226 -5.41 1.76 10.59
C TRP A 226 -5.18 0.42 11.29
N ILE A 227 -4.01 -0.14 11.03
CA ILE A 227 -3.53 -1.37 11.64
C ILE A 227 -2.43 -1.03 12.65
N GLU A 228 -2.47 -1.65 13.82
CA GLU A 228 -1.41 -1.60 14.83
C GLU A 228 -1.11 -3.00 15.38
N ALA A 229 0.16 -3.22 15.76
CA ALA A 229 0.56 -4.43 16.46
C ALA A 229 0.03 -4.38 17.89
N ILE A 230 -0.50 -5.50 18.37
CA ILE A 230 -0.94 -5.67 19.76
C ILE A 230 0.18 -6.41 20.50
N PRO A 231 0.59 -5.94 21.70
CA PRO A 231 1.55 -6.66 22.53
C PRO A 231 1.03 -8.02 23.02
#